data_AF-A0A1B7MD06-F1
#
_entry.id   AF-A0A1B7MD06-F1
#
_cell.length_a   1.000
_cell.length_b   1.000
_cell.length_c   1.000
_cell.angle_alpha   90.00
_cell.angle_beta   90.00
_cell.angle_gamma   90.00
#
_symmetry.space_group_name_H-M   'P 1'
#
loop_
_entity.id
_entity.type
_entity.pdbx_description
1 polymer ?
#
loop_
_entity_poly.entity_id
_entity_poly.type
_entity_poly.pdbx_seq_one_letter_code
_entity_poly.pdbx_strand_id
1 'polypeptide(L)'
;MSRLPPPVTTIAGSRRSTRVPHLASKLVDPNNAVKLGKRKATTVVLSDESEDDREHYDDKVSMDAVTDEVAMGTATDLDKDTDDEMCIDDAPSAYQQTKAMGDADRKGGKRRKSDLTADIRTIFTRDTKAINPTTGKQETGHWCELCRCEPANATQSFSSSKDPTVWRAIPVLEFLQQSWQNMVADEKFSSIAGGLQAGLENLGKWSRKTDETDVYFICLALDPNYKLEYARSQWDPDAFEDGRGKLEAMFDKYHAPS
;
A
#
# COMPACT_ATOMS: atom_id res chain seq x y z
N MET A 1 48.20 33.05 -7.28
CA MET A 1 48.02 31.95 -8.25
C MET A 1 47.93 30.65 -7.48
N SER A 2 46.73 30.28 -7.02
CA SER A 2 46.51 29.10 -6.18
C SER A 2 46.19 27.90 -7.07
N ARG A 3 46.98 26.83 -6.98
CA ARG A 3 46.81 25.61 -7.77
C ARG A 3 45.70 24.75 -7.15
N LEU A 4 44.71 24.38 -7.96
CA LEU A 4 43.69 23.39 -7.62
C LEU A 4 44.31 21.98 -7.59
N PRO A 5 43.88 21.10 -6.67
CA PRO A 5 44.29 19.70 -6.67
C PRO A 5 43.62 18.91 -7.82
N PRO A 6 44.27 17.85 -8.34
CA PRO A 6 43.74 17.05 -9.43
C PRO A 6 42.58 16.13 -8.97
N PRO A 7 41.69 15.73 -9.91
CA PRO A 7 40.55 14.89 -9.61
C PRO A 7 40.95 13.46 -9.25
N VAL A 8 40.29 12.91 -8.22
CA VAL A 8 40.42 11.52 -7.78
C VAL A 8 39.63 10.62 -8.73
N THR A 9 40.34 9.72 -9.43
CA THR A 9 39.72 8.70 -10.27
C THR A 9 39.39 7.47 -9.44
N THR A 10 38.13 7.29 -9.06
CA THR A 10 37.65 6.08 -8.38
C THR A 10 37.48 4.95 -9.39
N ILE A 11 38.36 3.96 -9.36
CA ILE A 11 38.26 2.75 -10.18
C ILE A 11 37.28 1.78 -9.49
N ALA A 12 36.12 1.56 -10.11
CA ALA A 12 35.13 0.59 -9.66
C ALA A 12 35.67 -0.85 -9.83
N GLY A 13 35.98 -1.51 -8.71
CA GLY A 13 36.42 -2.90 -8.68
C GLY A 13 35.28 -3.87 -9.03
N SER A 14 35.44 -4.56 -10.15
CA SER A 14 34.57 -5.66 -10.60
C SER A 14 34.70 -6.87 -9.66
N ARG A 15 33.73 -7.07 -8.77
CA ARG A 15 33.62 -8.28 -7.95
C ARG A 15 32.96 -9.39 -8.77
N ARG A 16 33.76 -10.29 -9.35
CA ARG A 16 33.28 -11.56 -9.92
C ARG A 16 32.90 -12.51 -8.79
N SER A 17 31.61 -12.78 -8.65
CA SER A 17 31.08 -13.83 -7.77
C SER A 17 31.38 -15.20 -8.39
N THR A 18 32.14 -16.04 -7.68
CA THR A 18 32.52 -17.41 -8.06
C THR A 18 31.54 -18.47 -7.55
N ARG A 19 30.25 -18.17 -7.43
CA ARG A 19 29.27 -19.20 -7.07
C ARG A 19 29.02 -20.16 -8.24
N VAL A 20 29.46 -21.40 -8.04
CA VAL A 20 29.12 -22.55 -8.87
C VAL A 20 27.60 -22.76 -8.84
N PRO A 21 26.90 -22.84 -9.98
CA PRO A 21 25.47 -23.12 -10.00
C PRO A 21 25.20 -24.55 -9.54
N HIS A 22 24.43 -24.69 -8.46
CA HIS A 22 23.93 -25.98 -7.98
C HIS A 22 22.90 -26.53 -8.99
N LEU A 23 23.23 -27.66 -9.60
CA LEU A 23 22.34 -28.39 -10.49
C LEU A 23 21.25 -29.08 -9.64
N ALA A 24 20.04 -28.52 -9.60
CA ALA A 24 18.92 -29.15 -8.90
C ALA A 24 18.38 -30.32 -9.74
N SER A 25 18.82 -31.54 -9.42
CA SER A 25 18.21 -32.77 -9.93
C SER A 25 16.83 -32.93 -9.29
N LYS A 26 15.77 -32.64 -10.04
CA LYS A 26 14.40 -33.02 -9.66
C LYS A 26 14.29 -34.54 -9.75
N LEU A 27 14.28 -35.20 -8.59
CA LEU A 27 13.90 -36.59 -8.45
C LEU A 27 12.41 -36.69 -8.80
N VAL A 28 12.09 -37.28 -9.95
CA VAL A 28 10.72 -37.59 -10.37
C VAL A 28 10.32 -38.90 -9.69
N ASP A 29 9.26 -38.85 -8.88
CA ASP A 29 8.66 -40.01 -8.23
C ASP A 29 7.91 -40.87 -9.26
N PRO A 30 8.33 -42.13 -9.51
CA PRO A 30 7.70 -43.00 -10.50
C PRO A 30 6.34 -43.57 -10.08
N ASN A 31 5.83 -43.30 -8.86
CA ASN A 31 4.60 -43.91 -8.37
C ASN A 31 3.33 -43.05 -8.50
N ASN A 32 3.39 -41.84 -9.09
CA ASN A 32 2.19 -41.00 -9.24
C ASN A 32 1.38 -41.30 -10.52
N ALA A 33 1.25 -42.57 -10.88
CA ALA A 33 0.42 -43.05 -11.97
C ALA A 33 -0.91 -43.61 -11.45
N VAL A 34 -1.86 -42.72 -11.09
CA VAL A 34 -3.23 -43.13 -10.74
C VAL A 34 -4.26 -42.45 -11.64
N LYS A 35 -4.65 -43.19 -12.68
CA LYS A 35 -6.00 -43.34 -13.27
C LYS A 35 -6.88 -42.07 -13.36
N LEU A 36 -6.78 -41.36 -14.49
CA LEU A 36 -7.88 -40.52 -14.98
C LEU A 36 -9.02 -41.39 -15.53
N GLY A 37 -10.09 -41.53 -14.74
CA GLY A 37 -11.37 -42.06 -15.19
C GLY A 37 -12.08 -41.03 -16.07
N LYS A 38 -12.45 -41.44 -17.29
CA LYS A 38 -13.29 -40.69 -18.23
C LYS A 38 -14.68 -40.44 -17.60
N ARG A 39 -14.99 -39.20 -17.23
CA ARG A 39 -16.37 -38.77 -16.97
C ARG A 39 -16.96 -38.15 -18.23
N LYS A 40 -18.06 -38.74 -18.70
CA LYS A 40 -18.87 -38.26 -19.82
C LYS A 40 -19.54 -36.94 -19.44
N ALA A 41 -19.53 -36.00 -20.36
CA ALA A 41 -20.22 -34.72 -20.24
C ALA A 41 -21.74 -34.92 -20.32
N THR A 42 -22.45 -34.47 -19.27
CA THR A 42 -23.90 -34.29 -19.31
C THR A 42 -24.15 -32.81 -19.57
N THR A 43 -24.70 -32.52 -20.75
CA THR A 43 -25.22 -31.21 -21.14
C THR A 43 -26.43 -30.90 -20.27
N VAL A 44 -26.29 -29.95 -19.34
CA VAL A 44 -27.42 -29.33 -18.65
C VAL A 44 -27.67 -27.98 -19.33
N VAL A 45 -28.77 -27.92 -20.07
CA VAL A 45 -29.38 -26.69 -20.55
C VAL A 45 -29.98 -26.00 -19.32
N LEU A 46 -29.39 -24.90 -18.88
CA LEU A 46 -30.00 -24.02 -17.88
C LEU A 46 -30.59 -22.83 -18.62
N SER A 47 -31.93 -22.81 -18.61
CA SER A 47 -32.77 -21.74 -19.10
C SER A 47 -32.58 -20.48 -18.27
N ASP A 48 -32.60 -19.38 -19.00
CA ASP A 48 -32.56 -17.98 -18.59
C ASP A 48 -33.95 -17.54 -18.11
N GLU A 49 -34.09 -17.24 -16.82
CA GLU A 49 -35.22 -16.54 -16.18
C GLU A 49 -34.60 -15.75 -15.00
N SER A 50 -34.48 -14.41 -15.13
CA SER A 50 -35.31 -13.39 -14.44
C SER A 50 -35.30 -13.54 -12.90
N GLU A 51 -35.14 -12.52 -12.05
CA GLU A 51 -35.78 -11.21 -11.99
C GLU A 51 -34.92 -10.24 -11.14
N ASP A 52 -35.15 -8.96 -11.38
CA ASP A 52 -34.51 -7.77 -10.79
C ASP A 52 -35.33 -7.34 -9.56
N ASP A 53 -34.93 -7.79 -8.36
CA ASP A 53 -35.51 -7.34 -7.09
C ASP A 53 -34.44 -6.67 -6.23
N ARG A 54 -34.19 -5.39 -6.52
CA ARG A 54 -33.36 -4.53 -5.68
C ARG A 54 -34.24 -3.90 -4.60
N GLU A 55 -34.43 -4.65 -3.52
CA GLU A 55 -35.12 -4.15 -2.33
C GLU A 55 -34.43 -2.89 -1.77
N HIS A 56 -35.23 -1.85 -1.63
CA HIS A 56 -34.92 -0.55 -1.06
C HIS A 56 -34.96 -0.68 0.47
N TYR A 57 -33.80 -0.79 1.12
CA TYR A 57 -33.68 -0.70 2.57
C TYR A 57 -33.70 0.78 3.01
N ASP A 58 -34.88 1.25 3.42
CA ASP A 58 -35.06 2.47 4.20
C ASP A 58 -34.62 2.21 5.65
N ASP A 59 -33.35 2.44 5.96
CA ASP A 59 -32.85 2.35 7.33
C ASP A 59 -33.12 3.67 8.07
N LYS A 60 -34.33 3.79 8.63
CA LYS A 60 -34.70 4.86 9.57
C LYS A 60 -34.12 4.53 10.95
N VAL A 61 -32.89 4.95 11.20
CA VAL A 61 -32.34 4.95 12.56
C VAL A 61 -32.88 6.17 13.31
N SER A 62 -33.83 5.90 14.22
CA SER A 62 -34.29 6.81 15.27
C SER A 62 -33.14 7.12 16.21
N MET A 63 -32.66 8.38 16.21
CA MET A 63 -31.80 8.89 17.29
C MET A 63 -32.71 9.37 18.42
N ASP A 64 -33.00 8.45 19.35
CA ASP A 64 -33.60 8.83 20.62
C ASP A 64 -32.56 9.53 21.49
N ALA A 65 -32.87 10.78 21.83
CA ALA A 65 -32.10 11.63 22.71
C ALA A 65 -32.20 11.09 24.14
N VAL A 66 -31.09 10.54 24.66
CA VAL A 66 -30.90 10.32 26.10
C VAL A 66 -30.23 11.57 26.65
N THR A 67 -31.04 12.44 27.26
CA THR A 67 -30.57 13.48 28.18
C THR A 67 -30.40 12.86 29.55
N ASP A 68 -29.17 12.56 29.94
CA ASP A 68 -28.85 12.18 31.32
C ASP A 68 -28.42 13.45 32.07
N GLU A 69 -29.29 13.90 32.96
CA GLU A 69 -28.99 14.94 33.93
C GLU A 69 -28.14 14.36 35.05
N VAL A 70 -26.92 14.86 35.22
CA VAL A 70 -26.15 14.65 36.45
C VAL A 70 -25.78 16.00 37.03
N ALA A 71 -26.52 16.36 38.08
CA ALA A 71 -26.30 17.54 38.90
C ALA A 71 -25.17 17.31 39.92
N MET A 72 -24.42 18.38 40.17
CA MET A 72 -23.64 18.71 41.39
C MET A 72 -22.54 17.72 41.82
N GLY A 73 -21.28 18.09 42.02
CA GLY A 73 -20.63 19.39 42.14
C GLY A 73 -19.42 19.21 43.07
N THR A 74 -18.30 19.88 42.79
CA THR A 74 -17.27 20.18 43.80
C THR A 74 -16.42 21.33 43.31
N ALA A 75 -16.41 22.40 44.11
CA ALA A 75 -15.60 23.58 43.93
C ALA A 75 -14.12 23.27 44.22
N THR A 76 -13.23 23.71 43.33
CA THR A 76 -11.85 24.05 43.68
C THR A 76 -11.48 25.30 42.91
N ASP A 77 -11.39 26.41 43.64
CA ASP A 77 -10.79 27.67 43.23
C ASP A 77 -9.30 27.44 42.89
N LEU A 78 -8.90 27.78 41.67
CA LEU A 78 -7.51 28.11 41.33
C LEU A 78 -7.50 29.17 40.23
N ASP A 79 -7.20 30.40 40.66
CA ASP A 79 -6.93 31.57 39.83
C ASP A 79 -5.68 31.36 38.96
N LYS A 80 -5.77 31.67 37.65
CA LYS A 80 -4.98 32.73 36.96
C LYS A 80 -4.98 32.58 35.44
N ASP A 81 -5.77 33.43 34.80
CA ASP A 81 -5.37 34.43 33.82
C ASP A 81 -4.26 34.04 32.82
N THR A 82 -4.63 33.65 31.60
CA THR A 82 -4.23 34.33 30.35
C THR A 82 -5.15 33.86 29.21
N ASP A 83 -6.32 34.48 29.08
CA ASP A 83 -7.22 34.28 27.94
C ASP A 83 -6.72 35.09 26.75
N ASP A 84 -5.83 34.52 25.94
CA ASP A 84 -5.71 34.92 24.53
C ASP A 84 -6.83 34.21 23.76
N GLU A 85 -8.02 34.83 23.75
CA GLU A 85 -9.08 34.48 22.82
C GLU A 85 -8.61 34.72 21.39
N MET A 86 -8.05 33.68 20.78
CA MET A 86 -7.82 33.64 19.34
C MET A 86 -9.19 33.65 18.65
N CYS A 87 -9.58 34.82 18.15
CA CYS A 87 -10.74 35.06 17.30
C CYS A 87 -10.70 34.13 16.07
N ILE A 88 -11.44 33.01 16.13
CA ILE A 88 -11.65 32.06 15.02
C ILE A 88 -12.72 32.64 14.08
N ASP A 89 -12.48 33.82 13.51
CA ASP A 89 -13.42 34.45 12.55
C ASP A 89 -12.90 34.44 11.10
N ASP A 90 -11.69 33.92 10.85
CA ASP A 90 -11.07 33.91 9.50
C ASP A 90 -11.19 32.58 8.73
N ALA A 91 -11.74 31.52 9.34
CA ALA A 91 -12.01 30.25 8.67
C ALA A 91 -12.93 30.33 7.41
N PRO A 92 -13.96 31.21 7.32
CA PRO A 92 -14.82 31.26 6.14
C PRO A 92 -14.08 31.82 4.89
N SER A 93 -12.96 32.52 5.04
CA SER A 93 -12.21 33.11 3.93
C SER A 93 -11.50 32.05 3.06
N ALA A 94 -10.81 31.09 3.70
CA ALA A 94 -10.08 30.03 2.99
C ALA A 94 -11.03 29.10 2.20
N TYR A 95 -12.21 28.82 2.74
CA TYR A 95 -13.23 28.03 2.05
C TYR A 95 -13.79 28.77 0.82
N GLN A 96 -14.04 30.08 0.92
CA GLN A 96 -14.53 30.85 -0.22
C GLN A 96 -13.47 30.97 -1.33
N GLN A 97 -12.19 31.09 -0.97
CA GLN A 97 -11.10 31.16 -1.93
C GLN A 97 -10.90 29.83 -2.69
N THR A 98 -10.97 28.69 -2.00
CA THR A 98 -10.89 27.36 -2.63
C THR A 98 -12.11 27.06 -3.50
N LYS A 99 -13.31 27.45 -3.04
CA LYS A 99 -14.54 27.36 -3.84
C LYS A 99 -14.45 28.20 -5.13
N ALA A 100 -13.94 29.43 -5.04
CA ALA A 100 -13.79 30.31 -6.21
C ALA A 100 -12.82 29.74 -7.26
N MET A 101 -11.74 29.06 -6.84
CA MET A 101 -10.84 28.35 -7.76
C MET A 101 -11.54 27.17 -8.45
N GLY A 102 -12.27 26.33 -7.71
CA GLY A 102 -13.01 25.21 -8.30
C GLY A 102 -14.12 25.65 -9.27
N ASP A 103 -14.79 26.77 -8.99
CA ASP A 103 -15.82 27.34 -9.86
C ASP A 103 -15.23 28.04 -11.10
N ALA A 104 -14.01 28.58 -11.01
CA ALA A 104 -13.27 29.10 -12.18
C ALA A 104 -12.89 27.97 -13.15
N ASP A 105 -12.43 26.82 -12.64
CA ASP A 105 -12.13 25.64 -13.45
C ASP A 105 -13.38 25.07 -14.15
N ARG A 106 -14.54 25.15 -13.50
CA ARG A 106 -15.82 24.70 -14.08
C ARG A 106 -16.32 25.58 -15.23
N LYS A 107 -15.84 26.82 -15.33
CA LYS A 107 -16.16 27.73 -16.47
C LYS A 107 -15.27 27.49 -17.69
N GLY A 108 -14.18 26.73 -17.56
CA GLY A 108 -13.42 26.21 -18.71
C GLY A 108 -14.32 25.31 -19.54
N GLY A 109 -14.48 25.63 -20.83
CA GLY A 109 -15.51 25.09 -21.72
C GLY A 109 -15.74 23.58 -21.60
N LYS A 110 -17.00 23.16 -21.82
CA LYS A 110 -17.47 21.76 -21.76
C LYS A 110 -16.48 20.81 -22.46
N ARG A 111 -15.56 20.20 -21.69
CA ARG A 111 -14.72 19.10 -22.20
C ARG A 111 -15.66 18.00 -22.64
N ARG A 112 -15.43 17.44 -23.83
CA ARG A 112 -16.25 16.32 -24.29
C ARG A 112 -16.04 15.16 -23.32
N LYS A 113 -17.11 14.45 -23.00
CA LYS A 113 -17.09 13.29 -22.08
C LYS A 113 -16.07 12.22 -22.50
N SER A 114 -15.75 12.17 -23.80
CA SER A 114 -14.67 11.35 -24.37
C SER A 114 -13.28 11.71 -23.87
N ASP A 115 -13.01 12.99 -23.64
CA ASP A 115 -11.66 13.50 -23.36
C ASP A 115 -11.33 13.43 -21.86
N LEU A 116 -12.38 13.40 -21.02
CA LEU A 116 -12.30 13.18 -19.57
C LEU A 116 -12.05 11.72 -19.18
N THR A 117 -12.10 10.79 -20.14
CA THR A 117 -11.90 9.35 -19.89
C THR A 117 -10.80 8.76 -20.76
N ALA A 118 -10.08 9.59 -21.50
CA ALA A 118 -9.02 9.14 -22.41
C ALA A 118 -7.82 8.55 -21.65
N ASP A 119 -7.45 9.19 -20.54
CA ASP A 119 -6.47 8.74 -19.55
C ASP A 119 -6.89 7.42 -18.88
N ILE A 120 -8.14 7.29 -18.44
CA ILE A 120 -8.67 6.05 -17.86
C ILE A 120 -8.57 4.90 -18.88
N ARG A 121 -8.82 5.15 -20.17
CA ARG A 121 -8.68 4.14 -21.23
C ARG A 121 -7.23 3.77 -21.54
N THR A 122 -6.26 4.63 -21.22
CA THR A 122 -4.83 4.27 -21.33
C THR A 122 -4.35 3.37 -20.20
N ILE A 123 -4.97 3.48 -19.02
CA ILE A 123 -4.62 2.66 -17.85
C ILE A 123 -5.38 1.32 -17.87
N PHE A 124 -6.63 1.34 -18.30
CA PHE A 124 -7.50 0.17 -18.34
C PHE A 124 -7.74 -0.31 -19.77
N THR A 125 -7.08 -1.38 -20.17
CA THR A 125 -7.30 -2.02 -21.47
C THR A 125 -8.48 -2.99 -21.38
N ARG A 126 -9.40 -2.91 -22.34
CA ARG A 126 -10.51 -3.87 -22.44
C ARG A 126 -9.96 -5.19 -22.96
N ASP A 127 -9.93 -6.21 -22.12
CA ASP A 127 -9.53 -7.56 -22.49
C ASP A 127 -10.77 -8.46 -22.44
N THR A 128 -11.11 -9.01 -23.61
CA THR A 128 -12.23 -9.95 -23.77
C THR A 128 -11.79 -11.41 -23.62
N LYS A 129 -10.48 -11.63 -23.45
CA LYS A 129 -9.85 -12.96 -23.38
C LYS A 129 -9.05 -13.17 -22.09
N ALA A 130 -9.20 -12.28 -21.10
CA ALA A 130 -8.57 -12.47 -19.81
C ALA A 130 -9.14 -13.72 -19.11
N ILE A 131 -8.25 -14.63 -18.70
CA ILE A 131 -8.61 -15.77 -17.86
C ILE A 131 -8.44 -15.33 -16.41
N ASN A 132 -9.52 -15.38 -15.64
CA ASN A 132 -9.47 -15.08 -14.21
C ASN A 132 -8.67 -16.20 -13.50
N PRO A 133 -7.59 -15.87 -12.78
CA PRO A 133 -6.71 -16.87 -12.17
C PRO A 133 -7.38 -17.66 -11.04
N THR A 134 -8.43 -17.11 -10.42
CA THR A 134 -9.16 -17.77 -9.31
C THR A 134 -10.26 -18.68 -9.83
N THR A 135 -10.99 -18.27 -10.87
CA THR A 135 -12.14 -19.03 -11.39
C THR A 135 -11.80 -19.91 -12.59
N GLY A 136 -10.67 -19.64 -13.27
CA GLY A 136 -10.26 -20.29 -14.51
C GLY A 136 -11.17 -19.98 -15.71
N LYS A 137 -12.14 -19.07 -15.55
CA LYS A 137 -13.10 -18.69 -16.60
C LYS A 137 -12.58 -17.49 -17.38
N GLN A 138 -12.95 -17.45 -18.66
CA GLN A 138 -12.71 -16.28 -19.49
C GLN A 138 -13.72 -15.20 -19.11
N GLU A 139 -13.21 -14.04 -18.71
CA GLU A 139 -14.02 -12.90 -18.28
C GLU A 139 -13.75 -11.70 -19.18
N THR A 140 -14.81 -10.96 -19.50
CA THR A 140 -14.72 -9.77 -20.35
C THR A 140 -14.71 -8.55 -19.44
N GLY A 141 -13.61 -7.80 -19.42
CA GLY A 141 -13.43 -6.72 -18.45
C GLY A 141 -12.49 -5.62 -18.91
N HIS A 142 -12.46 -4.53 -18.16
CA HIS A 142 -11.44 -3.49 -18.28
C HIS A 142 -10.37 -3.77 -17.22
N TRP A 143 -9.15 -4.07 -17.66
CA TRP A 143 -8.07 -4.52 -16.80
C TRP A 143 -6.99 -3.47 -16.76
N CYS A 144 -6.54 -3.12 -15.56
CA CYS A 144 -5.38 -2.25 -15.39
C CYS A 144 -4.10 -3.07 -15.51
N GLU A 145 -3.29 -2.80 -16.54
CA GLU A 145 -2.01 -3.51 -16.76
C GLU A 145 -1.01 -3.23 -15.63
N LEU A 146 -0.98 -2.00 -15.12
CA LEU A 146 -0.19 -1.63 -13.93
C LEU A 146 -0.59 -2.47 -12.70
N CYS A 147 -1.90 -2.69 -12.49
CA CYS A 147 -2.38 -3.51 -11.39
C CYS A 147 -2.11 -5.02 -11.59
N ARG A 148 -1.92 -5.49 -12.84
CA ARG A 148 -1.56 -6.90 -13.09
C ARG A 148 -0.10 -7.22 -12.77
N CYS A 149 0.81 -6.26 -12.91
CA CYS A 149 2.25 -6.53 -12.80
C CYS A 149 2.84 -6.32 -11.41
N GLU A 150 2.44 -5.29 -10.66
CA GLU A 150 3.07 -4.95 -9.37
C GLU A 150 2.29 -5.44 -8.13
N PRO A 151 1.02 -5.01 -7.91
CA PRO A 151 0.32 -5.33 -6.67
C PRO A 151 -0.13 -6.79 -6.63
N ALA A 152 -0.43 -7.42 -7.76
CA ALA A 152 -0.77 -8.85 -7.79
C ALA A 152 0.38 -9.73 -7.25
N ASN A 153 1.63 -9.43 -7.64
CA ASN A 153 2.79 -10.15 -7.13
C ASN A 153 3.04 -9.85 -5.64
N ALA A 154 2.87 -8.60 -5.20
CA ALA A 154 2.95 -8.25 -3.79
C ALA A 154 1.88 -8.99 -2.97
N THR A 155 0.60 -8.81 -3.30
CA THR A 155 -0.54 -9.44 -2.61
C THR A 155 -0.46 -10.96 -2.64
N GLN A 156 -0.10 -11.57 -3.77
CA GLN A 156 0.10 -13.02 -3.87
C GLN A 156 1.25 -13.51 -2.98
N SER A 157 2.33 -12.73 -2.86
CA SER A 157 3.44 -13.07 -1.96
C SER A 157 3.02 -13.05 -0.49
N PHE A 158 2.05 -12.21 -0.10
CA PHE A 158 1.49 -12.21 1.26
C PHE A 158 0.46 -13.33 1.48
N SER A 159 -0.38 -13.63 0.48
CA SER A 159 -1.52 -14.55 0.65
C SER A 159 -1.20 -16.03 0.40
N SER A 160 -0.16 -16.35 -0.38
CA SER A 160 0.23 -17.73 -0.70
C SER A 160 1.32 -18.30 0.22
N SER A 161 1.92 -17.47 1.07
CA SER A 161 3.00 -17.87 1.98
C SER A 161 2.44 -18.61 3.19
N LYS A 162 3.03 -19.77 3.50
CA LYS A 162 2.81 -20.46 4.78
C LYS A 162 3.68 -19.88 5.90
N ASP A 163 4.65 -19.05 5.53
CA ASP A 163 5.57 -18.39 6.45
C ASP A 163 5.03 -17.01 6.83
N PRO A 164 5.35 -16.50 8.03
CA PRO A 164 4.96 -15.16 8.45
C PRO A 164 5.44 -14.14 7.42
N THR A 165 4.54 -13.26 6.97
CA THR A 165 4.82 -12.30 5.89
C THR A 165 4.97 -10.87 6.38
N VAL A 166 4.67 -10.61 7.66
CA VAL A 166 4.72 -9.27 8.27
C VAL A 166 6.08 -8.60 8.08
N TRP A 167 7.18 -9.37 8.16
CA TRP A 167 8.53 -8.85 7.94
C TRP A 167 8.75 -8.26 6.54
N ARG A 168 7.96 -8.67 5.53
CA ARG A 168 8.04 -8.13 4.17
C ARG A 168 7.38 -6.77 4.01
N ALA A 169 6.56 -6.34 4.96
CA ALA A 169 5.77 -5.13 4.82
C ALA A 169 6.65 -3.89 4.58
N ILE A 170 7.65 -3.67 5.44
CA ILE A 170 8.52 -2.49 5.33
C ILE A 170 9.34 -2.51 4.02
N PRO A 171 10.10 -3.57 3.69
CA PRO A 171 10.86 -3.60 2.43
C PRO A 171 9.99 -3.41 1.18
N VAL A 172 8.75 -3.95 1.18
CA VAL A 172 7.83 -3.80 0.05
C VAL A 172 7.31 -2.37 -0.05
N LEU A 173 6.97 -1.73 1.08
CA LEU A 173 6.54 -0.32 1.09
C LEU A 173 7.65 0.62 0.61
N GLU A 174 8.88 0.44 1.11
CA GLU A 174 10.06 1.20 0.69
C GLU A 174 10.33 1.03 -0.82
N PHE A 175 10.29 -0.21 -1.31
CA PHE A 175 10.47 -0.52 -2.72
C PHE A 175 9.41 0.13 -3.61
N LEU A 176 8.12 0.05 -3.23
CA LEU A 176 7.04 0.67 -3.98
C LEU A 176 7.16 2.19 -3.99
N GLN A 177 7.46 2.79 -2.84
CA GLN A 177 7.65 4.23 -2.73
C GLN A 177 8.80 4.70 -3.63
N GLN A 178 9.96 4.05 -3.57
CA GLN A 178 11.10 4.40 -4.42
C GLN A 178 10.79 4.20 -5.90
N SER A 179 10.14 3.08 -6.26
CA SER A 179 9.78 2.78 -7.64
C SER A 179 8.83 3.83 -8.20
N TRP A 180 7.82 4.25 -7.43
CA TRP A 180 6.85 5.25 -7.86
C TRP A 180 7.45 6.66 -7.90
N GLN A 181 8.35 7.01 -6.98
CA GLN A 181 9.13 8.26 -7.07
C GLN A 181 9.97 8.31 -8.34
N ASN A 182 10.65 7.21 -8.68
CA ASN A 182 11.41 7.10 -9.92
C ASN A 182 10.50 7.22 -11.16
N MET A 183 9.29 6.65 -11.11
CA MET A 183 8.32 6.78 -12.19
C MET A 183 7.81 8.22 -12.34
N VAL A 184 7.51 8.93 -11.24
CA VAL A 184 7.09 10.33 -11.30
C VAL A 184 8.18 11.23 -11.89
N ALA A 185 9.46 10.93 -11.62
CA ALA A 185 10.58 11.69 -12.15
C ALA A 185 10.85 11.44 -13.65
N ASP A 186 10.33 10.36 -14.23
CA ASP A 186 10.54 10.00 -15.63
C ASP A 186 9.42 10.57 -16.51
N GLU A 187 9.79 11.40 -17.50
CA GLU A 187 8.85 12.06 -18.42
C GLU A 187 7.93 11.08 -19.14
N LYS A 188 8.34 9.82 -19.31
CA LYS A 188 7.51 8.78 -19.96
C LYS A 188 6.22 8.49 -19.20
N PHE A 189 6.17 8.79 -17.90
CA PHE A 189 4.99 8.60 -17.06
C PHE A 189 4.27 9.92 -16.72
N SER A 190 4.60 11.03 -17.41
CA SER A 190 3.96 12.33 -17.20
C SER A 190 2.42 12.28 -17.31
N SER A 191 1.88 11.42 -18.18
CA SER A 191 0.44 11.22 -18.33
C SER A 191 -0.25 10.59 -17.11
N ILE A 192 0.49 9.84 -16.29
CA ILE A 192 -0.02 9.17 -15.07
C ILE A 192 0.58 9.73 -13.78
N ALA A 193 1.40 10.77 -13.86
CA ALA A 193 2.13 11.34 -12.73
C ALA A 193 1.22 11.77 -11.58
N GLY A 194 0.05 12.36 -11.88
CA GLY A 194 -0.93 12.74 -10.87
C GLY A 194 -1.45 11.54 -10.05
N GLY A 195 -1.70 10.40 -10.71
CA GLY A 195 -2.11 9.17 -10.04
C GLY A 195 -0.99 8.56 -9.18
N LEU A 196 0.24 8.56 -9.69
CA LEU A 196 1.42 8.10 -8.95
C LEU A 196 1.67 8.97 -7.71
N GLN A 197 1.50 10.28 -7.80
CA GLN A 197 1.71 11.20 -6.69
C GLN A 197 0.66 11.02 -5.59
N ALA A 198 -0.62 10.88 -5.95
CA ALA A 198 -1.66 10.50 -4.99
C ALA A 198 -1.38 9.13 -4.35
N GLY A 199 -0.84 8.18 -5.14
CA GLY A 199 -0.37 6.89 -4.66
C GLY A 199 0.76 7.01 -3.62
N LEU A 200 1.75 7.85 -3.88
CA LEU A 200 2.88 8.13 -2.97
C LEU A 200 2.41 8.77 -1.67
N GLU A 201 1.48 9.72 -1.72
CA GLU A 201 0.88 10.31 -0.51
C GLU A 201 0.17 9.24 0.34
N ASN A 202 -0.54 8.31 -0.30
CA ASN A 202 -1.17 7.19 0.38
C ASN A 202 -0.14 6.22 0.97
N LEU A 203 0.90 5.84 0.21
CA LEU A 203 2.00 5.01 0.72
C LEU A 203 2.69 5.65 1.93
N GLY A 204 2.93 6.97 1.89
CA GLY A 204 3.51 7.70 3.02
C GLY A 204 2.62 7.65 4.27
N LYS A 205 1.29 7.64 4.14
CA LYS A 205 0.38 7.42 5.28
C LYS A 205 0.55 6.01 5.87
N TRP A 206 0.69 5.00 5.02
CA TRP A 206 0.87 3.61 5.47
C TRP A 206 2.24 3.36 6.08
N SER A 207 3.30 3.97 5.53
CA SER A 207 4.65 3.91 6.13
C SER A 207 4.66 4.50 7.54
N ARG A 208 4.03 5.65 7.76
CA ARG A 208 3.92 6.22 9.12
C ARG A 208 3.18 5.29 10.08
N LYS A 209 2.10 4.66 9.63
CA LYS A 209 1.37 3.66 10.44
C LYS A 209 2.21 2.43 10.76
N THR A 210 3.09 1.99 9.87
CA THR A 210 4.01 0.90 10.20
C THR A 210 5.03 1.32 11.24
N ASP A 211 5.50 2.57 11.17
CA ASP A 211 6.47 3.14 12.14
C ASP A 211 5.85 3.36 13.53
N GLU A 212 4.54 3.60 13.61
CA GLU A 212 3.79 3.71 14.87
C GLU A 212 3.76 2.40 15.67
N THR A 213 4.10 1.26 15.06
CA THR A 213 4.05 -0.05 15.71
C THR A 213 5.39 -0.78 15.65
N ASP A 214 5.93 -1.17 16.79
CA ASP A 214 7.22 -1.87 16.87
C ASP A 214 7.18 -3.28 16.21
N VAL A 215 5.97 -3.82 16.01
CA VAL A 215 5.74 -5.18 15.49
C VAL A 215 6.43 -5.40 14.14
N TYR A 216 6.36 -4.45 13.21
CA TYR A 216 6.95 -4.63 11.88
C TYR A 216 8.46 -4.68 11.93
N PHE A 217 9.09 -3.79 12.72
CA PHE A 217 10.53 -3.81 12.93
C PHE A 217 10.97 -5.11 13.62
N ILE A 218 10.28 -5.51 14.68
CA ILE A 218 10.59 -6.74 15.42
C ILE A 218 10.48 -7.96 14.49
N CYS A 219 9.39 -8.07 13.71
CA CYS A 219 9.24 -9.17 12.74
C CYS A 219 10.37 -9.17 11.69
N LEU A 220 10.79 -8.00 11.21
CA LEU A 220 11.91 -7.87 10.27
C LEU A 220 13.24 -8.30 10.92
N ALA A 221 13.51 -7.86 12.14
CA ALA A 221 14.73 -8.18 12.88
C ALA A 221 14.84 -9.67 13.23
N LEU A 222 13.71 -10.32 13.52
CA LEU A 222 13.63 -11.74 13.87
C LEU A 222 13.71 -12.67 12.64
N ASP A 223 13.56 -12.15 11.41
CA ASP A 223 13.68 -12.99 10.22
C ASP A 223 15.14 -13.48 10.04
N PRO A 224 15.38 -14.80 9.99
CA PRO A 224 16.73 -15.35 9.93
C PRO A 224 17.46 -15.08 8.61
N ASN A 225 16.75 -14.71 7.54
CA ASN A 225 17.30 -14.43 6.22
C ASN A 225 17.70 -12.97 6.04
N TYR A 226 16.91 -12.04 6.60
CA TYR A 226 17.13 -10.60 6.43
C TYR A 226 17.88 -9.99 7.61
N LYS A 227 17.67 -10.51 8.83
CA LYS A 227 18.32 -10.13 10.10
C LYS A 227 18.35 -8.60 10.33
N LEU A 228 19.01 -8.19 11.41
CA LEU A 228 19.32 -6.79 11.68
C LEU A 228 20.23 -6.14 10.60
N GLU A 229 20.89 -6.94 9.74
CA GLU A 229 21.80 -6.41 8.72
C GLU A 229 21.08 -5.63 7.62
N TYR A 230 19.86 -6.04 7.23
CA TYR A 230 19.06 -5.24 6.30
C TYR A 230 18.81 -3.84 6.86
N ALA A 231 18.23 -3.76 8.06
CA ALA A 231 17.88 -2.50 8.71
C ALA A 231 19.14 -1.64 8.93
N ARG A 232 20.24 -2.22 9.40
CA ARG A 232 21.52 -1.52 9.58
C ARG A 232 22.06 -0.93 8.26
N SER A 233 21.85 -1.61 7.14
CA SER A 233 22.38 -1.17 5.83
C SER A 233 21.50 -0.14 5.12
N GLN A 234 20.18 -0.20 5.33
CA GLN A 234 19.22 0.62 4.59
C GLN A 234 18.75 1.84 5.38
N TRP A 235 18.81 1.79 6.71
CA TRP A 235 18.22 2.83 7.56
C TRP A 235 19.26 3.78 8.12
N ASP A 236 18.77 4.95 8.52
CA ASP A 236 19.56 5.90 9.28
C ASP A 236 20.04 5.26 10.60
N PRO A 237 21.30 5.51 11.02
CA PRO A 237 21.84 4.93 12.25
C PRO A 237 20.97 5.18 13.49
N ASP A 238 20.40 6.37 13.63
CA ASP A 238 19.59 6.71 14.81
C ASP A 238 18.26 5.93 14.80
N ALA A 239 17.63 5.79 13.62
CA ALA A 239 16.42 4.98 13.46
C ALA A 239 16.67 3.49 13.71
N PHE A 240 17.83 2.99 13.27
CA PHE A 240 18.24 1.60 13.53
C PHE A 240 18.45 1.35 15.03
N GLU A 241 19.16 2.25 15.72
CA GLU A 241 19.42 2.10 17.15
C GLU A 241 18.14 2.25 17.99
N ASP A 242 17.22 3.15 17.63
CA ASP A 242 15.89 3.25 18.26
C ASP A 242 15.10 1.95 18.11
N GLY A 243 15.01 1.41 16.89
CA GLY A 243 14.35 0.13 16.63
C GLY A 243 14.99 -1.02 17.42
N ARG A 244 16.32 -1.09 17.46
CA ARG A 244 17.06 -2.10 18.24
C ARG A 244 16.73 -2.00 19.73
N GLY A 245 16.69 -0.79 20.29
CA GLY A 245 16.32 -0.55 21.68
C GLY A 245 14.90 -1.03 22.00
N LYS A 246 13.93 -0.78 21.12
CA LYS A 246 12.55 -1.28 21.25
C LYS A 246 12.47 -2.80 21.21
N LEU A 247 13.24 -3.44 20.32
CA LEU A 247 13.34 -4.89 20.25
C LEU A 247 13.89 -5.48 21.56
N GLU A 248 14.96 -4.91 22.09
CA GLU A 248 15.57 -5.33 23.37
C GLU A 248 14.60 -5.16 24.54
N ALA A 249 13.94 -3.99 24.65
CA ALA A 249 12.94 -3.74 25.69
C ALA A 249 11.76 -4.72 25.63
N MET A 250 11.30 -5.06 24.43
CA MET A 250 10.26 -6.07 24.23
C MET A 250 10.76 -7.46 24.62
N PHE A 251 11.99 -7.82 24.27
CA PHE A 251 12.57 -9.10 24.68
C PHE A 251 12.65 -9.20 26.21
N ASP A 252 13.20 -8.18 26.88
CA ASP A 252 13.33 -8.14 28.34
C ASP A 252 11.98 -8.23 29.05
N LYS A 253 10.94 -7.58 28.50
CA LYS A 253 9.58 -7.63 29.05
C LYS A 253 8.99 -9.04 29.06
N TYR A 254 9.26 -9.84 28.03
CA TYR A 254 8.70 -11.19 27.89
C TYR A 254 9.65 -12.30 28.33
N HIS A 255 10.92 -11.99 28.55
CA HIS A 255 11.90 -12.95 29.06
C HIS A 255 11.70 -13.17 30.56
N ALA A 256 11.10 -14.30 30.94
CA ALA A 256 11.05 -14.70 32.34
C ALA A 256 12.47 -15.02 32.84
N PRO A 257 12.91 -14.49 34.00
CA PRO A 257 14.17 -14.92 34.60
C PRO A 257 14.08 -16.42 34.90
N SER A 258 15.07 -17.17 34.42
CA SER A 258 15.20 -18.61 34.65
C SER A 258 15.75 -18.91 36.04
#